data_AF-A0A430M9G9-F1
#
_entry.id   AF-A0A430M9G9-F1
#
_cell.length_a   1.000
_cell.length_b   1.000
_cell.length_c   1.000
_cell.angle_alpha   90.00
_cell.angle_beta   90.00
_cell.angle_gamma   90.00
#
_symmetry.space_group_name_H-M   'P 1'
#
loop_
_entity.id
_entity.type
_entity.pdbx_description
1 polymer ?
#
loop_
_entity_poly.entity_id
_entity_poly.type
_entity_poly.pdbx_seq_one_letter_code
_entity_poly.pdbx_strand_id
1 'polypeptide(L)'
;MRAHDILRQTTNLSRVQQWRLNAKDTVQYRFLLGTQNSFSTSATAFSTDRSNTIGFIGLGAMGNHMFNNLVSRYRNPESGNEVGFALYDVNQAAVDKIIKYHDSEHPNVPLTSCSSPYDVAQKASTIISMVPTGKHVQDVYVGQGKSVLSALKDISQDQRAETLCIDQSTIEQSISKSVALQLRQIGADLVDAPVSGGVIGAEKGTLAIMVGGSKTSYDRSVPVLQSMARKVTYCGDLGAGLAAKISNNLLLGITMLGLRLGVDPQVLADIINSSTGRCWSSEINHPVPEVKVGDSSPPAHRNYEGGFVTKLAHKDLALAISAAEEANVPLAVGRCVEETYRPLARSKEFGDRDFSVIYEALDSLARRQ
;
A
#
# COMPACT_ATOMS: atom_id res chain seq x y z
N MET A 1 -63.49 30.48 -15.57
CA MET A 1 -62.70 31.33 -16.49
C MET A 1 -61.51 30.47 -16.93
N ARG A 2 -61.56 29.67 -18.01
CA ARG A 2 -61.45 30.01 -19.46
C ARG A 2 -60.31 30.99 -19.73
N ALA A 3 -59.41 30.82 -20.70
CA ALA A 3 -59.16 29.81 -21.75
C ALA A 3 -57.80 30.18 -22.40
N HIS A 4 -57.01 29.31 -23.04
CA HIS A 4 -57.03 28.89 -24.47
C HIS A 4 -55.54 28.59 -24.81
N ASP A 5 -55.07 27.73 -25.71
CA ASP A 5 -55.59 26.56 -26.44
C ASP A 5 -54.42 25.99 -27.30
N ILE A 6 -54.32 24.66 -27.44
CA ILE A 6 -54.25 23.88 -28.72
C ILE A 6 -52.99 24.10 -29.63
N LEU A 7 -52.24 23.11 -30.18
CA LEU A 7 -52.55 21.83 -30.84
C LEU A 7 -51.32 20.89 -30.94
N ARG A 8 -51.60 19.59 -30.98
CA ARG A 8 -50.74 18.42 -31.27
C ARG A 8 -50.37 18.29 -32.77
N GLN A 9 -49.27 17.62 -33.12
CA GLN A 9 -49.28 16.27 -33.74
C GLN A 9 -47.87 15.72 -34.11
N THR A 10 -47.78 14.41 -33.95
CA THR A 10 -46.71 13.42 -34.20
C THR A 10 -46.55 13.02 -35.67
N THR A 11 -45.37 12.54 -36.11
CA THR A 11 -45.11 11.15 -36.61
C THR A 11 -43.67 10.89 -37.12
N ASN A 12 -43.39 9.58 -37.21
CA ASN A 12 -42.18 8.77 -37.35
C ASN A 12 -41.47 8.68 -38.73
N LEU A 13 -40.17 8.33 -38.65
CA LEU A 13 -39.37 7.36 -39.44
C LEU A 13 -39.04 7.55 -40.96
N SER A 14 -37.72 7.47 -41.22
CA SER A 14 -37.02 6.54 -42.14
C SER A 14 -36.20 7.12 -43.32
N ARG A 15 -35.08 6.41 -43.59
CA ARG A 15 -34.28 6.24 -44.83
C ARG A 15 -32.90 6.92 -44.96
N VAL A 16 -31.91 6.10 -44.62
CA VAL A 16 -30.64 5.78 -45.32
C VAL A 16 -30.50 6.33 -46.75
N GLN A 17 -29.37 6.99 -47.03
CA GLN A 17 -28.84 7.21 -48.38
C GLN A 17 -27.44 6.59 -48.54
N GLN A 18 -27.36 5.63 -49.46
CA GLN A 18 -26.16 5.03 -50.01
C GLN A 18 -25.43 6.01 -50.95
N TRP A 19 -24.10 6.02 -50.93
CA TRP A 19 -23.30 6.46 -52.06
C TRP A 19 -22.34 5.35 -52.49
N ARG A 20 -22.50 4.92 -53.75
CA ARG A 20 -21.62 4.01 -54.50
C ARG A 20 -20.43 4.80 -55.03
N LEU A 21 -19.24 4.21 -55.00
CA LEU A 21 -18.15 4.59 -55.91
C LEU A 21 -17.69 3.36 -56.69
N ASN A 22 -17.61 3.56 -57.99
CA ASN A 22 -17.34 2.58 -59.04
C ASN A 22 -15.87 2.15 -59.06
N ALA A 23 -15.66 0.86 -59.33
CA ALA A 23 -14.40 0.33 -59.85
C ALA A 23 -14.33 0.55 -61.37
N LYS A 24 -13.13 0.85 -61.89
CA LYS A 24 -12.64 0.37 -63.20
C LYS A 24 -11.14 0.63 -63.40
N ASP A 25 -10.52 -0.39 -64.00
CA ASP A 25 -9.30 -0.41 -64.82
C ASP A 25 -7.92 -0.75 -64.20
N THR A 26 -7.74 -2.07 -64.00
CA THR A 26 -6.69 -2.98 -64.53
C THR A 26 -5.38 -2.40 -65.10
N VAL A 27 -4.22 -2.90 -64.63
CA VAL A 27 -3.22 -3.71 -65.39
C VAL A 27 -2.29 -4.44 -64.40
N GLN A 28 -2.12 -5.74 -64.60
CA GLN A 28 -1.18 -6.63 -63.90
C GLN A 28 0.26 -6.42 -64.36
N TYR A 29 1.22 -6.51 -63.44
CA TYR A 29 2.46 -7.27 -63.67
C TYR A 29 2.84 -8.01 -62.38
N ARG A 30 2.91 -9.32 -62.50
CA ARG A 30 3.21 -10.29 -61.44
C ARG A 30 4.72 -10.59 -61.52
N PHE A 31 5.50 -10.17 -60.53
CA PHE A 31 6.81 -10.75 -60.26
C PHE A 31 6.79 -11.41 -58.88
N LEU A 32 6.91 -12.74 -58.90
CA LEU A 32 7.02 -13.59 -57.73
C LEU A 32 8.46 -13.56 -57.23
N LEU A 33 8.70 -12.95 -56.06
CA LEU A 33 9.81 -13.32 -55.18
C LEU A 33 9.30 -13.30 -53.75
N GLY A 34 9.24 -14.48 -53.15
CA GLY A 34 8.78 -14.67 -51.79
C GLY A 34 9.77 -14.08 -50.78
N THR A 35 9.23 -13.44 -49.76
CA THR A 35 9.86 -13.29 -48.45
C THR A 35 8.77 -13.36 -47.40
N GLN A 36 9.07 -14.07 -46.32
CA GLN A 36 8.16 -14.41 -45.24
C GLN A 36 7.66 -13.14 -44.55
N ASN A 37 6.34 -12.97 -44.45
CA ASN A 37 5.74 -12.01 -43.53
C ASN A 37 5.92 -12.55 -42.11
N SER A 38 6.96 -12.08 -41.42
CA SER A 38 6.93 -12.03 -39.96
C SER A 38 5.94 -10.93 -39.57
N PHE A 39 4.83 -11.33 -38.94
CA PHE A 39 3.98 -10.39 -38.21
C PHE A 39 4.81 -9.85 -37.04
N SER A 40 5.40 -8.66 -37.20
CA SER A 40 5.84 -7.90 -36.03
C SER A 40 4.58 -7.34 -35.38
N THR A 41 4.20 -7.90 -34.23
CA THR A 41 3.33 -7.19 -33.30
C THR A 41 4.07 -5.92 -32.89
N SER A 42 3.72 -4.79 -33.50
CA SER A 42 4.13 -3.49 -32.97
C SER A 42 3.43 -3.33 -31.63
N ALA A 43 4.10 -3.71 -30.56
CA ALA A 43 3.80 -3.18 -29.25
C ALA A 43 3.96 -1.67 -29.40
N THR A 44 2.83 -0.94 -29.44
CA THR A 44 2.83 0.51 -29.28
C THR A 44 3.52 0.78 -27.95
N ALA A 45 4.79 1.20 -28.02
CA ALA A 45 5.54 1.61 -26.85
C ALA A 45 4.84 2.85 -26.30
N PHE A 46 3.99 2.66 -25.29
CA PHE A 46 3.47 3.75 -24.49
C PHE A 46 4.65 4.32 -23.69
N SER A 47 5.38 5.26 -24.30
CA SER A 47 6.37 6.08 -23.62
C SER A 47 5.60 7.03 -22.71
N THR A 48 5.43 6.64 -21.44
CA THR A 48 4.93 7.56 -20.41
C THR A 48 6.06 8.49 -20.00
N ASP A 49 5.77 9.78 -19.94
CA ASP A 49 6.72 10.78 -19.42
C ASP A 49 7.00 10.46 -17.94
N ARG A 50 8.22 10.77 -17.48
CA ARG A 50 8.65 10.54 -16.09
C ARG A 50 7.76 11.27 -15.10
N SER A 51 7.38 12.50 -15.45
CA SER A 51 6.46 13.36 -14.68
C SER A 51 5.11 12.66 -14.39
N ASN A 52 4.64 11.85 -15.34
CA ASN A 52 3.35 11.16 -15.33
C ASN A 52 3.47 9.66 -14.98
N THR A 53 4.60 9.24 -14.41
CA THR A 53 4.84 7.84 -14.05
C THR A 53 5.00 7.69 -12.54
N ILE A 54 4.29 6.72 -11.97
CA ILE A 54 4.42 6.35 -10.56
C ILE A 54 5.27 5.08 -10.43
N GLY A 55 6.34 5.18 -9.65
CA GLY A 55 7.17 4.07 -9.25
C GLY A 55 6.56 3.33 -8.06
N PHE A 56 6.54 2.00 -8.09
CA PHE A 56 6.12 1.18 -6.95
C PHE A 56 7.16 0.11 -6.65
N ILE A 57 7.76 0.20 -5.45
CA ILE A 57 8.85 -0.67 -5.00
C ILE A 57 8.36 -1.51 -3.81
N GLY A 58 8.30 -2.83 -4.00
CA GLY A 58 7.81 -3.78 -3.00
C GLY A 58 6.35 -4.18 -3.25
N LEU A 59 6.15 -5.37 -3.79
CA LEU A 59 4.87 -5.99 -4.17
C LEU A 59 4.56 -7.21 -3.29
N GLY A 60 4.96 -7.16 -2.02
CA GLY A 60 4.64 -8.17 -1.01
C GLY A 60 3.15 -8.17 -0.61
N ALA A 61 2.83 -8.80 0.53
CA ALA A 61 1.45 -9.00 0.99
C ALA A 61 0.61 -7.72 1.08
N MET A 62 1.22 -6.56 1.40
CA MET A 62 0.54 -5.26 1.40
C MET A 62 0.65 -4.57 0.04
N GLY A 63 1.88 -4.46 -0.49
CA GLY A 63 2.19 -3.66 -1.67
C GLY A 63 1.42 -4.08 -2.92
N ASN A 64 1.18 -5.38 -3.12
CA ASN A 64 0.43 -5.87 -4.28
C ASN A 64 -1.02 -5.33 -4.32
N HIS A 65 -1.73 -5.34 -3.18
CA HIS A 65 -3.11 -4.87 -3.10
C HIS A 65 -3.20 -3.35 -3.16
N MET A 66 -2.23 -2.67 -2.54
CA MET A 66 -2.08 -1.23 -2.62
C MET A 66 -1.89 -0.78 -4.08
N PHE A 67 -0.98 -1.45 -4.79
CA PHE A 67 -0.74 -1.19 -6.20
C PHE A 67 -1.98 -1.46 -7.07
N ASN A 68 -2.71 -2.55 -6.84
CA ASN A 68 -3.95 -2.82 -7.58
C ASN A 68 -4.97 -1.69 -7.42
N ASN A 69 -5.17 -1.20 -6.20
CA ASN A 69 -6.07 -0.07 -5.97
C ASN A 69 -5.56 1.21 -6.63
N LEU A 70 -4.25 1.42 -6.67
CA LEU A 70 -3.64 2.55 -7.36
C LEU A 70 -3.95 2.51 -8.86
N VAL A 71 -3.71 1.39 -9.54
CA VAL A 71 -4.02 1.23 -10.98
C VAL A 71 -5.51 1.45 -11.26
N SER A 72 -6.39 0.85 -10.45
CA SER A 72 -7.83 0.93 -10.73
C SER A 72 -8.41 2.33 -10.45
N ARG A 73 -7.93 3.03 -9.40
CA ARG A 73 -8.60 4.22 -8.86
C ARG A 73 -7.88 5.53 -9.11
N TYR A 74 -6.55 5.53 -9.23
CA TYR A 74 -5.79 6.78 -9.37
C TYR A 74 -6.00 7.39 -10.74
N ARG A 75 -6.20 8.71 -10.76
CA ARG A 75 -6.25 9.55 -11.95
C ARG A 75 -5.38 10.77 -11.69
N ASN A 76 -4.48 11.07 -12.62
CA ASN A 76 -3.64 12.24 -12.50
C ASN A 76 -4.54 13.49 -12.61
N PRO A 77 -4.48 14.44 -11.66
CA PRO A 77 -5.29 15.65 -11.72
C PRO A 77 -5.02 16.53 -12.95
N GLU A 78 -3.80 16.48 -13.50
CA GLU A 78 -3.36 17.32 -14.62
C GLU A 78 -3.51 16.61 -15.98
N SER A 79 -3.07 15.34 -16.07
CA SER A 79 -3.11 14.54 -17.31
C SER A 79 -4.31 13.59 -17.41
N GLY A 80 -5.19 13.55 -16.41
CA GLY A 80 -6.36 12.68 -16.38
C GLY A 80 -6.01 11.18 -16.26
N ASN A 81 -6.31 10.39 -17.31
CA ASN A 81 -6.10 8.94 -17.32
C ASN A 81 -4.70 8.53 -17.82
N GLU A 82 -3.85 9.48 -18.23
CA GLU A 82 -2.52 9.18 -18.77
C GLU A 82 -1.50 9.06 -17.63
N VAL A 83 -1.46 7.88 -17.01
CA VAL A 83 -0.49 7.53 -15.94
C VAL A 83 0.19 6.20 -16.26
N GLY A 84 1.52 6.17 -16.18
CA GLY A 84 2.33 4.96 -16.27
C GLY A 84 2.77 4.46 -14.90
N PHE A 85 3.20 3.19 -14.83
CA PHE A 85 3.80 2.64 -13.62
C PHE A 85 5.12 1.92 -13.88
N ALA A 86 6.10 2.17 -13.01
CA ALA A 86 7.40 1.52 -13.02
C ALA A 86 7.53 0.62 -11.77
N LEU A 87 7.61 -0.68 -11.97
CA LEU A 87 7.47 -1.68 -10.90
C LEU A 87 8.78 -2.37 -10.59
N TYR A 88 9.09 -2.51 -9.30
CA TYR A 88 10.20 -3.32 -8.84
C TYR A 88 9.85 -4.09 -7.57
N ASP A 89 10.24 -5.35 -7.54
CA ASP A 89 10.34 -6.16 -6.32
C ASP A 89 11.60 -7.03 -6.47
N VAL A 90 12.24 -7.37 -5.35
CA VAL A 90 13.37 -8.31 -5.35
C VAL A 90 12.95 -9.70 -5.84
N ASN A 91 11.67 -10.05 -5.70
CA ASN A 91 11.04 -11.22 -6.27
C ASN A 91 10.38 -10.88 -7.61
N GLN A 92 11.09 -11.14 -8.72
CA GLN A 92 10.60 -10.88 -10.07
C GLN A 92 9.23 -11.54 -10.36
N ALA A 93 8.96 -12.72 -9.80
CA ALA A 93 7.67 -13.38 -10.00
C ALA A 93 6.48 -12.59 -9.43
N ALA A 94 6.70 -11.74 -8.42
CA ALA A 94 5.66 -10.84 -7.90
C ALA A 94 5.33 -9.73 -8.91
N VAL A 95 6.35 -9.17 -9.56
CA VAL A 95 6.19 -8.17 -10.63
C VAL A 95 5.47 -8.79 -11.83
N ASP A 96 5.93 -9.95 -12.30
CA ASP A 96 5.36 -10.63 -13.47
C ASP A 96 3.88 -10.98 -13.25
N LYS A 97 3.52 -11.44 -12.05
CA LYS A 97 2.13 -11.74 -11.68
C LYS A 97 1.24 -10.49 -11.73
N ILE A 98 1.74 -9.35 -11.24
CA ILE A 98 1.01 -8.08 -11.24
C ILE A 98 0.83 -7.56 -12.66
N ILE A 99 1.89 -7.55 -13.47
CA ILE A 99 1.81 -7.12 -14.88
C ILE A 99 0.81 -7.98 -15.64
N LYS A 100 0.92 -9.32 -15.54
CA LYS A 100 0.00 -10.24 -16.21
C LYS A 100 -1.47 -10.01 -15.84
N TYR A 101 -1.74 -9.69 -14.56
CA TYR A 101 -3.11 -9.41 -14.10
C TYR A 101 -3.66 -8.10 -14.69
N HIS A 102 -2.86 -7.05 -14.72
CA HIS A 102 -3.30 -5.74 -15.22
C HIS A 102 -3.25 -5.63 -16.75
N ASP A 103 -2.44 -6.43 -17.45
CA ASP A 103 -2.52 -6.54 -18.90
C ASP A 103 -3.90 -7.04 -19.36
N SER A 104 -4.61 -7.83 -18.53
CA SER A 104 -5.99 -8.24 -18.80
C SER A 104 -7.04 -7.26 -18.28
N GLU A 105 -6.92 -6.79 -17.03
CA GLU A 105 -7.94 -5.95 -16.40
C GLU A 105 -7.86 -4.47 -16.81
N HIS A 106 -6.65 -4.01 -17.14
CA HIS A 106 -6.32 -2.61 -17.40
C HIS A 106 -5.35 -2.47 -18.60
N PRO A 107 -5.67 -2.99 -19.81
CA PRO A 107 -4.74 -3.11 -20.95
C PRO A 107 -4.19 -1.77 -21.48
N ASN A 108 -4.83 -0.65 -21.12
CA ASN A 108 -4.42 0.68 -21.55
C ASN A 108 -3.54 1.39 -20.52
N VAL A 109 -3.24 0.77 -19.39
CA VAL A 109 -2.36 1.32 -18.35
C VAL A 109 -0.93 0.82 -18.60
N PRO A 110 0.03 1.69 -18.91
CA PRO A 110 1.41 1.27 -19.18
C PRO A 110 2.09 0.76 -17.90
N LEU A 111 2.46 -0.52 -17.88
CA LEU A 111 3.20 -1.14 -16.79
C LEU A 111 4.60 -1.53 -17.25
N THR A 112 5.61 -1.08 -16.52
CA THR A 112 7.02 -1.32 -16.85
C THR A 112 7.72 -2.06 -15.73
N SER A 113 8.17 -3.29 -16.00
CA SER A 113 9.08 -4.00 -15.09
C SER A 113 10.45 -3.32 -15.07
N CYS A 114 10.98 -3.09 -13.87
CA CYS A 114 12.29 -2.51 -13.62
C CYS A 114 13.20 -3.54 -12.94
N SER A 115 14.53 -3.43 -13.12
CA SER A 115 15.48 -4.40 -12.54
C SER A 115 16.06 -3.95 -11.19
N SER A 116 15.78 -2.71 -10.79
CA SER A 116 16.29 -2.09 -9.56
C SER A 116 15.51 -0.83 -9.16
N PRO A 117 15.66 -0.35 -7.92
CA PRO A 117 15.16 0.96 -7.49
C PRO A 117 15.71 2.12 -8.34
N TYR A 118 16.95 2.01 -8.83
CA TYR A 118 17.53 2.97 -9.78
C TYR A 118 16.67 3.11 -11.04
N ASP A 119 16.32 1.99 -11.67
CA ASP A 119 15.55 2.00 -12.92
C ASP A 119 14.14 2.58 -12.72
N VAL A 120 13.55 2.36 -11.54
CA VAL A 120 12.27 2.98 -11.17
C VAL A 120 12.42 4.50 -11.09
N ALA A 121 13.45 5.00 -10.42
CA ALA A 121 13.67 6.44 -10.23
C ALA A 121 14.05 7.19 -11.53
N GLN A 122 14.67 6.49 -12.48
CA GLN A 122 14.89 7.00 -13.84
C GLN A 122 13.57 7.22 -14.60
N LYS A 123 12.55 6.40 -14.31
CA LYS A 123 11.28 6.38 -15.05
C LYS A 123 10.13 7.10 -14.34
N ALA A 124 10.21 7.34 -13.04
CA ALA A 124 9.10 7.87 -12.25
C ALA A 124 9.48 9.12 -11.43
N SER A 125 8.57 10.09 -11.37
CA SER A 125 8.66 11.28 -10.52
C SER A 125 8.06 11.04 -9.12
N THR A 126 7.02 10.22 -9.00
CA THR A 126 6.44 9.82 -7.71
C THR A 126 6.85 8.39 -7.41
N ILE A 127 7.58 8.15 -6.32
CA ILE A 127 8.15 6.83 -6.01
C ILE A 127 7.61 6.36 -4.66
N ILE A 128 6.83 5.28 -4.67
CA ILE A 128 6.26 4.66 -3.48
C ILE A 128 7.07 3.42 -3.12
N SER A 129 7.49 3.29 -1.86
CA SER A 129 8.06 2.05 -1.33
C SER A 129 7.18 1.42 -0.26
N MET A 130 7.08 0.09 -0.27
CA MET A 130 6.40 -0.70 0.75
C MET A 130 7.22 -1.96 1.05
N VAL A 131 8.23 -1.82 1.91
CA VAL A 131 9.23 -2.86 2.19
C VAL A 131 9.27 -3.26 3.68
N PRO A 132 9.86 -4.42 4.03
CA PRO A 132 9.65 -4.99 5.37
C PRO A 132 10.35 -4.30 6.55
N THR A 133 11.52 -3.68 6.34
CA THR A 133 12.36 -3.16 7.44
C THR A 133 13.12 -1.89 7.04
N GLY A 134 13.64 -1.15 8.03
CA GLY A 134 14.48 0.03 7.83
C GLY A 134 15.71 -0.23 6.97
N LYS A 135 16.35 -1.41 7.12
CA LYS A 135 17.46 -1.82 6.25
C LYS A 135 17.04 -1.87 4.78
N HIS A 136 15.89 -2.43 4.46
CA HIS A 136 15.40 -2.48 3.09
C HIS A 136 15.08 -1.08 2.55
N VAL A 137 14.52 -0.18 3.39
CA VAL A 137 14.31 1.23 3.01
C VAL A 137 15.65 1.92 2.70
N GLN A 138 16.68 1.68 3.51
CA GLN A 138 18.03 2.19 3.21
C GLN A 138 18.55 1.64 1.89
N ASP A 139 18.45 0.32 1.65
CA ASP A 139 18.91 -0.31 0.40
C ASP A 139 18.19 0.25 -0.83
N VAL A 140 16.87 0.47 -0.73
CA VAL A 140 16.04 1.07 -1.79
C VAL A 140 16.49 2.50 -2.09
N TYR A 141 16.58 3.35 -1.08
CA TYR A 141 16.75 4.78 -1.30
C TYR A 141 18.20 5.23 -1.38
N VAL A 142 19.08 4.72 -0.51
CA VAL A 142 20.46 5.22 -0.33
C VAL A 142 21.50 4.10 -0.34
N GLY A 143 21.11 2.89 -0.75
CA GLY A 143 22.00 1.74 -0.85
C GLY A 143 23.16 1.99 -1.82
N GLN A 144 24.27 1.28 -1.58
CA GLN A 144 25.43 1.30 -2.45
C GLN A 144 25.05 0.69 -3.82
N GLY A 145 25.25 1.42 -4.91
CA GLY A 145 24.93 0.95 -6.27
C GLY A 145 23.60 1.48 -6.81
N LYS A 146 22.68 0.58 -7.18
CA LYS A 146 21.44 0.88 -7.93
C LYS A 146 20.26 1.31 -7.04
N SER A 147 20.44 2.34 -6.22
CA SER A 147 19.41 2.94 -5.36
C SER A 147 18.68 4.11 -6.04
N VAL A 148 17.60 4.61 -5.41
CA VAL A 148 16.92 5.82 -5.86
C VAL A 148 17.87 7.03 -5.85
N LEU A 149 18.68 7.20 -4.80
CA LEU A 149 19.61 8.32 -4.68
C LEU A 149 20.63 8.35 -5.82
N SER A 150 21.16 7.20 -6.25
CA SER A 150 22.11 7.16 -7.37
C SER A 150 21.45 7.51 -8.71
N ALA A 151 20.23 7.04 -8.97
CA ALA A 151 19.48 7.45 -10.16
C ALA A 151 19.22 8.96 -10.19
N LEU A 152 18.82 9.52 -9.04
CA LEU A 152 18.55 10.95 -8.95
C LEU A 152 19.81 11.80 -9.18
N LYS A 153 21.01 11.31 -8.84
CA LYS A 153 22.27 12.00 -9.15
C LYS A 153 22.55 12.12 -10.66
N ASP A 154 22.02 11.18 -11.44
CA ASP A 154 22.26 11.10 -12.89
C ASP A 154 21.23 11.88 -13.73
N ILE A 155 20.17 12.42 -13.12
CA ILE A 155 19.13 13.19 -13.79
C ILE A 155 19.23 14.70 -13.49
N SER A 156 18.48 15.50 -14.24
CA SER A 156 18.54 16.97 -14.12
C SER A 156 18.04 17.46 -12.75
N GLN A 157 18.47 18.66 -12.36
CA GLN A 157 18.03 19.28 -11.11
C GLN A 157 16.51 19.47 -11.05
N ASP A 158 15.87 19.82 -12.18
CA ASP A 158 14.42 19.99 -12.26
C ASP A 158 13.70 18.66 -12.04
N GLN A 159 14.19 17.58 -12.66
CA GLN A 159 13.63 16.24 -12.47
C GLN A 159 13.80 15.75 -11.03
N ARG A 160 14.91 16.12 -10.35
CA ARG A 160 15.08 15.86 -8.91
C ARG A 160 14.08 16.64 -8.07
N ALA A 161 13.90 17.93 -8.33
CA ALA A 161 12.95 18.79 -7.60
C ALA A 161 11.49 18.32 -7.77
N GLU A 162 11.16 17.80 -8.94
CA GLU A 162 9.88 17.17 -9.23
C GLU A 162 9.70 15.84 -8.47
N THR A 163 10.78 15.18 -8.05
CA THR A 163 10.68 13.85 -7.43
C THR A 163 10.10 13.91 -6.02
N LEU A 164 9.05 13.13 -5.77
CA LEU A 164 8.52 12.86 -4.44
C LEU A 164 8.63 11.38 -4.12
N CYS A 165 9.39 11.07 -3.07
CA CYS A 165 9.46 9.73 -2.49
C CYS A 165 8.43 9.59 -1.35
N ILE A 166 7.73 8.47 -1.31
CA ILE A 166 6.71 8.15 -0.31
C ILE A 166 7.04 6.77 0.27
N ASP A 167 7.58 6.73 1.48
CA ASP A 167 7.85 5.45 2.15
C ASP A 167 6.66 5.02 3.02
N GLN A 168 5.98 3.95 2.63
CA GLN A 168 4.83 3.40 3.38
C GLN A 168 5.23 2.29 4.37
N SER A 169 6.53 2.01 4.45
CA SER A 169 7.09 1.03 5.38
C SER A 169 6.95 1.52 6.83
N THR A 170 6.84 0.58 7.78
CA THR A 170 6.90 0.91 9.21
C THR A 170 8.31 0.62 9.72
N ILE A 171 9.08 1.68 9.95
CA ILE A 171 10.51 1.64 10.26
C ILE A 171 10.87 2.61 11.41
N GLU A 172 12.15 2.63 11.77
CA GLU A 172 12.74 3.56 12.71
C GLU A 172 12.67 5.01 12.17
N GLN A 173 12.27 5.94 13.03
CA GLN A 173 12.19 7.37 12.67
C GLN A 173 13.55 7.94 12.28
N SER A 174 14.62 7.49 12.96
CA SER A 174 16.00 7.90 12.68
C SER A 174 16.46 7.50 11.28
N ILE A 175 16.09 6.30 10.81
CA ILE A 175 16.37 5.84 9.45
C ILE A 175 15.61 6.69 8.43
N SER A 176 14.31 6.88 8.61
CA SER A 176 13.50 7.72 7.70
C SER A 176 14.07 9.13 7.57
N LYS A 177 14.42 9.77 8.70
CA LYS A 177 15.05 11.10 8.73
C LYS A 177 16.40 11.13 8.02
N SER A 178 17.24 10.12 8.23
CA SER A 178 18.56 10.01 7.60
C SER A 178 18.46 9.84 6.07
N VAL A 179 17.53 9.02 5.60
CA VAL A 179 17.27 8.82 4.16
C VAL A 179 16.77 10.10 3.51
N ALA A 180 15.76 10.75 4.11
CA ALA A 180 15.21 11.99 3.57
C ALA A 180 16.24 13.12 3.52
N LEU A 181 17.12 13.21 4.53
CA LEU A 181 18.21 14.20 4.52
C LEU A 181 19.11 14.05 3.30
N GLN A 182 19.49 12.81 2.95
CA GLN A 182 20.33 12.54 1.78
C GLN A 182 19.63 12.85 0.46
N LEU A 183 18.33 12.57 0.34
CA LEU A 183 17.53 12.92 -0.83
C LEU A 183 17.38 14.45 -0.99
N ARG A 184 17.15 15.16 0.12
CA ARG A 184 17.03 16.63 0.14
C ARG A 184 18.31 17.35 -0.23
N GLN A 185 19.48 16.81 0.10
CA GLN A 185 20.78 17.37 -0.30
C GLN A 185 20.95 17.46 -1.82
N ILE A 186 20.25 16.62 -2.59
CA ILE A 186 20.27 16.67 -4.05
C ILE A 186 19.00 17.30 -4.64
N GLY A 187 18.04 17.72 -3.81
CA GLY A 187 16.83 18.45 -4.21
C GLY A 187 15.56 17.61 -4.35
N ALA A 188 15.57 16.31 -4.03
CA ALA A 188 14.35 15.50 -3.95
C ALA A 188 13.79 15.50 -2.52
N ASP A 189 12.51 15.14 -2.33
CA ASP A 189 11.91 15.04 -1.00
C ASP A 189 11.35 13.64 -0.71
N LEU A 190 11.22 13.34 0.58
CA LEU A 190 10.63 12.11 1.08
C LEU A 190 9.61 12.42 2.18
N VAL A 191 8.49 11.72 2.15
CA VAL A 191 7.52 11.64 3.27
C VAL A 191 7.48 10.21 3.80
N ASP A 192 7.41 10.06 5.12
CA ASP A 192 7.00 8.79 5.73
C ASP A 192 5.47 8.72 5.75
N ALA A 193 4.91 7.62 5.26
CA ALA A 193 3.48 7.42 5.11
C ALA A 193 3.05 6.01 5.54
N PRO A 194 3.41 5.52 6.75
CA PRO A 194 3.02 4.18 7.20
C PRO A 194 1.51 3.97 7.19
N VAL A 195 1.12 2.71 7.03
CA VAL A 195 -0.28 2.31 6.83
C VAL A 195 -0.82 1.45 7.97
N SER A 196 -2.11 1.59 8.27
CA SER A 196 -2.88 0.72 9.17
C SER A 196 -4.14 0.19 8.48
N GLY A 197 -4.55 -1.03 8.83
CA GLY A 197 -5.71 -1.72 8.24
C GLY A 197 -5.43 -3.14 7.72
N GLY A 198 -4.17 -3.57 7.71
CA GLY A 198 -3.76 -4.91 7.30
C GLY A 198 -4.06 -5.24 5.83
N VAL A 199 -3.89 -6.51 5.47
CA VAL A 199 -4.08 -7.00 4.09
C VAL A 199 -5.50 -6.76 3.59
N ILE A 200 -6.51 -6.98 4.44
CA ILE A 200 -7.93 -6.73 4.10
C ILE A 200 -8.17 -5.24 3.79
N GLY A 201 -7.59 -4.34 4.60
CA GLY A 201 -7.68 -2.90 4.37
C GLY A 201 -6.97 -2.49 3.07
N ALA A 202 -5.82 -3.09 2.78
CA ALA A 202 -5.06 -2.88 1.55
C ALA A 202 -5.83 -3.36 0.32
N GLU A 203 -6.44 -4.55 0.37
CA GLU A 203 -7.28 -5.11 -0.70
C GLU A 203 -8.48 -4.20 -1.00
N LYS A 204 -9.20 -3.78 0.05
CA LYS A 204 -10.37 -2.92 -0.09
C LYS A 204 -10.03 -1.46 -0.43
N GLY A 205 -8.77 -1.06 -0.37
CA GLY A 205 -8.34 0.34 -0.51
C GLY A 205 -8.95 1.23 0.57
N THR A 206 -8.94 0.75 1.81
CA THR A 206 -9.55 1.40 2.99
C THR A 206 -8.53 1.68 4.09
N LEU A 207 -7.25 1.67 3.75
CA LEU A 207 -6.16 1.93 4.69
C LEU A 207 -6.33 3.29 5.39
N ALA A 208 -5.80 3.37 6.61
CA ALA A 208 -5.49 4.62 7.26
C ALA A 208 -3.99 4.90 7.03
N ILE A 209 -3.68 6.01 6.39
CA ILE A 209 -2.31 6.44 6.07
C ILE A 209 -1.96 7.64 6.93
N MET A 210 -0.83 7.57 7.63
CA MET A 210 -0.32 8.59 8.54
C MET A 210 0.93 9.20 7.93
N VAL A 211 0.87 10.47 7.52
CA VAL A 211 1.94 11.08 6.72
C VAL A 211 2.73 12.09 7.54
N GLY A 212 4.03 11.87 7.67
CA GLY A 212 5.01 12.83 8.20
C GLY A 212 5.82 13.46 7.06
N GLY A 213 6.03 14.77 7.14
CA GLY A 213 6.80 15.52 6.15
C GLY A 213 6.47 17.01 6.14
N SER A 214 7.01 17.73 5.16
CA SER A 214 6.59 19.12 4.94
C SER A 214 5.11 19.14 4.53
N LYS A 215 4.39 20.22 4.88
CA LYS A 215 2.99 20.38 4.47
C LYS A 215 2.83 20.32 2.94
N THR A 216 3.76 20.92 2.21
CA THR A 216 3.82 20.87 0.75
C THR A 216 3.92 19.44 0.22
N SER A 217 4.82 18.62 0.77
CA SER A 217 5.00 17.23 0.31
C SER A 217 3.85 16.33 0.75
N TYR A 218 3.23 16.60 1.90
CA TYR A 218 1.95 15.99 2.26
C TYR A 218 0.88 16.29 1.20
N ASP A 219 0.65 17.56 0.86
CA ASP A 219 -0.38 17.95 -0.09
C ASP A 219 -0.13 17.32 -1.48
N ARG A 220 1.14 17.23 -1.91
CA ARG A 220 1.54 16.51 -3.13
C ARG A 220 1.31 15.00 -3.06
N SER A 221 1.45 14.37 -1.89
CA SER A 221 1.26 12.92 -1.71
C SER A 221 -0.21 12.51 -1.65
N VAL A 222 -1.12 13.41 -1.24
CA VAL A 222 -2.53 13.07 -0.98
C VAL A 222 -3.25 12.45 -2.19
N PRO A 223 -3.15 12.98 -3.43
CA PRO A 223 -3.85 12.42 -4.58
C PRO A 223 -3.54 10.94 -4.83
N VAL A 224 -2.27 10.56 -4.74
CA VAL A 224 -1.84 9.17 -4.97
C VAL A 224 -2.24 8.28 -3.79
N LEU A 225 -2.08 8.76 -2.56
CA LEU A 225 -2.37 8.00 -1.33
C LEU A 225 -3.88 7.73 -1.15
N GLN A 226 -4.74 8.66 -1.54
CA GLN A 226 -6.21 8.49 -1.44
C GLN A 226 -6.74 7.33 -2.27
N SER A 227 -6.04 6.92 -3.32
CA SER A 227 -6.43 5.77 -4.15
C SER A 227 -6.34 4.45 -3.39
N MET A 228 -5.57 4.40 -2.30
CA MET A 228 -5.33 3.19 -1.51
C MET A 228 -5.94 3.27 -0.10
N ALA A 229 -6.59 4.38 0.23
CA ALA A 229 -6.93 4.72 1.60
C ALA A 229 -8.35 5.27 1.76
N ARG A 230 -8.94 4.98 2.91
CA ARG A 230 -10.14 5.68 3.38
C ARG A 230 -9.78 7.01 4.04
N LYS A 231 -8.60 7.10 4.65
CA LYS A 231 -8.15 8.29 5.38
C LYS A 231 -6.66 8.50 5.21
N VAL A 232 -6.27 9.71 4.83
CA VAL A 232 -4.88 10.17 4.76
C VAL A 232 -4.73 11.34 5.72
N THR A 233 -3.91 11.19 6.77
CA THR A 233 -3.80 12.15 7.87
C THR A 233 -2.42 12.81 7.85
N TYR A 234 -2.36 14.14 7.89
CA TYR A 234 -1.11 14.85 8.14
C TYR A 234 -0.76 14.75 9.63
N CYS A 235 0.38 14.15 9.94
CA CYS A 235 0.82 13.88 11.31
C CYS A 235 1.84 14.91 11.82
N GLY A 236 2.36 15.77 10.95
CA GLY A 236 3.39 16.76 11.26
C GLY A 236 4.65 16.55 10.44
N ASP A 237 5.79 16.96 11.00
CA ASP A 237 7.09 16.85 10.35
C ASP A 237 7.51 15.39 10.06
N LEU A 238 8.59 15.24 9.30
CA LEU A 238 9.14 13.94 8.94
C LEU A 238 9.41 13.07 10.19
N GLY A 239 8.91 11.84 10.15
CA GLY A 239 8.91 10.85 11.22
C GLY A 239 7.67 10.89 12.11
N ALA A 240 6.78 11.88 11.97
CA ALA A 240 5.55 11.95 12.76
C ALA A 240 4.50 10.91 12.33
N GLY A 241 4.48 10.51 11.06
CA GLY A 241 3.63 9.41 10.59
C GLY A 241 4.02 8.08 11.25
N LEU A 242 5.33 7.80 11.27
CA LEU A 242 5.92 6.67 12.01
C LEU A 242 5.63 6.72 13.51
N ALA A 243 5.77 7.89 14.15
CA ALA A 243 5.43 8.06 15.57
C ALA A 243 3.96 7.72 15.85
N ALA A 244 3.03 8.23 15.04
CA ALA A 244 1.61 7.95 15.17
C ALA A 244 1.32 6.45 14.99
N LYS A 245 1.94 5.82 13.98
CA LYS A 245 1.79 4.39 13.69
C LYS A 245 2.25 3.51 14.86
N ILE A 246 3.47 3.71 15.36
CA ILE A 246 4.03 2.86 16.42
C ILE A 246 3.33 3.11 17.76
N SER A 247 2.87 4.34 18.02
CA SER A 247 2.04 4.64 19.20
C SER A 247 0.70 3.91 19.16
N ASN A 248 0.03 3.92 18.00
CA ASN A 248 -1.21 3.17 17.79
C ASN A 248 -1.01 1.67 18.00
N ASN A 249 0.07 1.11 17.43
CA ASN A 249 0.34 -0.32 17.51
C ASN A 249 0.81 -0.77 18.91
N LEU A 250 1.49 0.10 19.65
CA LEU A 250 1.80 -0.14 21.06
C LEU A 250 0.53 -0.22 21.91
N LEU A 251 -0.39 0.75 21.74
CA LEU A 251 -1.68 0.71 22.43
C LEU A 251 -2.48 -0.54 22.05
N LEU A 252 -2.48 -0.91 20.77
CA LEU A 252 -3.09 -2.15 20.30
C LEU A 252 -2.53 -3.38 21.03
N GLY A 253 -1.20 -3.50 21.15
CA GLY A 253 -0.56 -4.57 21.90
C GLY A 253 -0.91 -4.57 23.38
N ILE A 254 -0.93 -3.40 24.03
CA ILE A 254 -1.33 -3.25 25.45
C ILE A 254 -2.76 -3.75 25.68
N THR A 255 -3.66 -3.46 24.75
CA THR A 255 -5.08 -3.81 24.87
C THR A 255 -5.40 -5.23 24.37
N MET A 256 -4.44 -5.99 23.82
CA MET A 256 -4.67 -7.33 23.25
C MET A 256 -4.70 -8.43 24.33
N LEU A 257 -5.48 -8.21 25.37
CA LEU A 257 -5.46 -9.08 26.55
C LEU A 257 -6.31 -10.35 26.33
N GLY A 258 -5.71 -11.50 26.67
CA GLY A 258 -6.43 -12.74 26.89
C GLY A 258 -6.61 -13.00 28.39
N LEU A 259 -7.83 -13.01 28.91
CA LEU A 259 -8.10 -13.33 30.32
C LEU A 259 -8.81 -14.68 30.45
N ARG A 260 -8.38 -15.47 31.45
CA ARG A 260 -9.05 -16.70 31.87
C ARG A 260 -9.27 -16.65 33.38
N LEU A 261 -10.44 -16.17 33.79
CA LEU A 261 -10.79 -15.96 35.21
C LEU A 261 -11.95 -16.86 35.68
N GLY A 262 -12.22 -17.95 34.98
CA GLY A 262 -13.33 -18.87 35.30
C GLY A 262 -14.72 -18.31 35.01
N VAL A 263 -14.80 -17.21 34.26
CA VAL A 263 -16.05 -16.67 33.71
C VAL A 263 -16.22 -17.19 32.28
N ASP A 264 -17.47 -17.44 31.88
CA ASP A 264 -17.79 -17.75 30.48
C ASP A 264 -17.19 -16.66 29.55
N PRO A 265 -16.41 -17.03 28.52
CA PRO A 265 -15.75 -16.06 27.67
C PRO A 265 -16.69 -15.06 26.98
N GLN A 266 -17.89 -15.50 26.57
CA GLN A 266 -18.85 -14.63 25.92
C GLN A 266 -19.42 -13.62 26.92
N VAL A 267 -19.80 -14.07 28.11
CA VAL A 267 -20.29 -13.19 29.18
C VAL A 267 -19.25 -12.13 29.54
N LEU A 268 -17.98 -12.52 29.67
CA LEU A 268 -16.91 -11.58 29.97
C LEU A 268 -16.71 -10.56 28.84
N ALA A 269 -16.73 -11.01 27.58
CA ALA A 269 -16.63 -10.13 26.42
C ALA A 269 -17.78 -9.11 26.35
N ASP A 270 -19.02 -9.56 26.61
CA ASP A 270 -20.20 -8.70 26.62
C ASP A 270 -20.12 -7.64 27.74
N ILE A 271 -19.65 -8.02 28.93
CA ILE A 271 -19.41 -7.09 30.04
C ILE A 271 -18.34 -6.06 29.67
N ILE A 272 -17.20 -6.49 29.12
CA ILE A 272 -16.12 -5.59 28.71
C ILE A 272 -16.62 -4.59 27.65
N ASN A 273 -17.33 -5.07 26.63
CA ASN A 273 -17.83 -4.27 25.51
C ASN A 273 -19.01 -3.34 25.88
N SER A 274 -19.69 -3.58 27.00
CA SER A 274 -20.70 -2.68 27.56
C SER A 274 -20.16 -1.75 28.65
N SER A 275 -18.87 -1.86 29.00
CA SER A 275 -18.23 -1.13 30.09
C SER A 275 -17.03 -0.30 29.62
N THR A 276 -16.27 0.27 30.56
CA THR A 276 -15.11 1.13 30.28
C THR A 276 -13.87 0.38 29.78
N GLY A 277 -13.90 -0.95 29.77
CA GLY A 277 -12.81 -1.79 29.24
C GLY A 277 -12.85 -1.97 27.72
N ARG A 278 -13.92 -1.53 27.04
CA ARG A 278 -14.09 -1.71 25.60
C ARG A 278 -12.92 -1.12 24.81
N CYS A 279 -12.39 -1.91 23.89
CA CYS A 279 -11.38 -1.50 22.93
C CYS A 279 -11.57 -2.23 21.60
N TRP A 280 -10.79 -1.88 20.57
CA TRP A 280 -10.88 -2.53 19.26
C TRP A 280 -10.63 -4.05 19.35
N SER A 281 -9.68 -4.47 20.19
CA SER A 281 -9.38 -5.89 20.41
C SER A 281 -10.58 -6.64 21.01
N SER A 282 -11.33 -6.04 21.93
CA SER A 282 -12.49 -6.70 22.53
C SER A 282 -13.75 -6.68 21.63
N GLU A 283 -13.90 -5.65 20.79
CA GLU A 283 -15.10 -5.44 19.98
C GLU A 283 -15.00 -6.03 18.56
N ILE A 284 -13.81 -6.08 17.96
CA ILE A 284 -13.62 -6.41 16.54
C ILE A 284 -12.67 -7.59 16.35
N ASN A 285 -11.56 -7.64 17.09
CA ASN A 285 -10.50 -8.65 16.92
C ASN A 285 -10.30 -9.50 18.19
N HIS A 286 -11.41 -10.07 18.69
CA HIS A 286 -11.40 -10.77 19.97
C HIS A 286 -10.41 -11.96 19.94
N PRO A 287 -9.51 -12.09 20.94
CA PRO A 287 -8.46 -13.11 20.92
C PRO A 287 -8.95 -14.50 21.33
N VAL A 288 -10.19 -14.64 21.79
CA VAL A 288 -10.73 -15.90 22.32
C VAL A 288 -11.62 -16.58 21.27
N PRO A 289 -11.29 -17.82 20.81
CA PRO A 289 -12.01 -18.51 19.72
C PRO A 289 -13.50 -18.71 19.97
N GLU A 290 -13.91 -18.88 21.23
CA GLU A 290 -15.29 -19.16 21.64
C GLU A 290 -16.19 -17.92 21.60
N VAL A 291 -15.62 -16.72 21.56
CA VAL A 291 -16.38 -15.46 21.63
C VAL A 291 -16.87 -15.05 20.25
N LYS A 292 -18.18 -14.83 20.14
CA LYS A 292 -18.84 -14.32 18.93
C LYS A 292 -18.72 -12.79 18.89
N VAL A 293 -18.39 -12.26 17.71
CA VAL A 293 -18.03 -10.85 17.51
C VAL A 293 -18.88 -10.24 16.40
N GLY A 294 -20.20 -10.20 16.61
CA GLY A 294 -21.16 -9.75 15.59
C GLY A 294 -20.97 -10.47 14.25
N ASP A 295 -20.97 -9.71 13.15
CA ASP A 295 -20.71 -10.22 11.79
C ASP A 295 -19.22 -10.38 11.46
N SER A 296 -18.33 -10.08 12.42
CA SER A 296 -16.89 -10.16 12.23
C SER A 296 -16.40 -11.59 12.43
N SER A 297 -15.41 -12.00 11.62
CA SER A 297 -14.64 -13.23 11.85
C SER A 297 -13.19 -12.85 12.18
N PRO A 298 -12.83 -12.63 13.46
CA PRO A 298 -11.45 -12.42 13.87
C PRO A 298 -10.57 -13.65 13.58
N PRO A 299 -9.24 -13.48 13.53
CA PRO A 299 -8.30 -14.59 13.33
C PRO A 299 -8.46 -15.73 14.34
N ALA A 300 -8.86 -15.45 15.58
CA ALA A 300 -9.12 -16.48 16.61
C ALA A 300 -10.15 -17.54 16.18
N HIS A 301 -11.08 -17.23 15.26
CA HIS A 301 -12.08 -18.18 14.73
C HIS A 301 -11.53 -19.12 13.65
N ARG A 302 -10.30 -18.90 13.20
CA ARG A 302 -9.64 -19.66 12.14
C ARG A 302 -8.21 -20.02 12.54
N ASN A 303 -8.04 -20.52 13.76
CA ASN A 303 -6.76 -20.93 14.32
C ASN A 303 -5.66 -19.86 14.25
N TYR A 304 -6.06 -18.57 14.30
CA TYR A 304 -5.17 -17.42 14.23
C TYR A 304 -4.42 -17.33 12.90
N GLU A 305 -5.01 -17.87 11.83
CA GLU A 305 -4.47 -17.76 10.48
C GLU A 305 -4.72 -16.37 9.86
N GLY A 306 -3.68 -15.87 9.18
CA GLY A 306 -3.69 -14.55 8.56
C GLY A 306 -3.62 -13.42 9.59
N GLY A 307 -4.29 -12.30 9.30
CA GLY A 307 -4.32 -11.15 10.19
C GLY A 307 -2.98 -10.40 10.27
N PHE A 308 -2.69 -9.84 11.45
CA PHE A 308 -1.45 -9.15 11.74
C PHE A 308 -0.49 -10.10 12.46
N VAL A 309 0.39 -10.74 11.70
CA VAL A 309 1.25 -11.81 12.23
C VAL A 309 2.14 -11.33 13.38
N THR A 310 2.34 -12.20 14.36
CA THR A 310 3.02 -11.92 15.63
C THR A 310 4.43 -11.36 15.44
N LYS A 311 5.19 -11.84 14.46
CA LYS A 311 6.51 -11.29 14.10
C LYS A 311 6.46 -9.80 13.74
N LEU A 312 5.45 -9.38 12.97
CA LEU A 312 5.28 -7.98 12.56
C LEU A 312 4.75 -7.13 13.71
N ALA A 313 3.84 -7.68 14.52
CA ALA A 313 3.37 -7.01 15.73
C ALA A 313 4.53 -6.72 16.69
N HIS A 314 5.35 -7.73 17.00
CA HIS A 314 6.56 -7.55 17.80
C HIS A 314 7.54 -6.53 17.20
N LYS A 315 7.75 -6.55 15.88
CA LYS A 315 8.59 -5.55 15.20
C LYS A 315 8.11 -4.13 15.50
N ASP A 316 6.81 -3.87 15.37
CA ASP A 316 6.23 -2.55 15.63
C ASP A 316 6.30 -2.16 17.11
N LEU A 317 6.12 -3.12 18.02
CA LEU A 317 6.32 -2.90 19.46
C LEU A 317 7.77 -2.52 19.78
N ALA A 318 8.74 -3.23 19.21
CA ALA A 318 10.16 -2.95 19.41
C ALA A 318 10.54 -1.56 18.87
N LEU A 319 9.97 -1.15 17.74
CA LEU A 319 10.13 0.21 17.20
C LEU A 319 9.59 1.27 18.17
N ALA A 320 8.42 1.03 18.79
CA ALA A 320 7.86 1.94 19.78
C ALA A 320 8.76 2.08 21.03
N ILE A 321 9.32 0.97 21.53
CA ILE A 321 10.26 1.00 22.66
C ILE A 321 11.54 1.74 22.29
N SER A 322 12.13 1.47 21.13
CA SER A 322 13.34 2.17 20.67
C SER A 322 13.10 3.67 20.53
N ALA A 323 11.97 4.08 19.94
CA ALA A 323 11.64 5.50 19.78
C ALA A 323 11.47 6.20 21.13
N ALA A 324 10.87 5.53 22.12
CA ALA A 324 10.73 6.07 23.46
C ALA A 324 12.08 6.19 24.19
N GLU A 325 12.99 5.24 24.00
CA GLU A 325 14.37 5.33 24.53
C GLU A 325 15.11 6.53 23.95
N GLU A 326 15.07 6.71 22.62
CA GLU A 326 15.66 7.88 21.96
C GLU A 326 15.08 9.20 22.48
N ALA A 327 13.78 9.21 22.82
CA ALA A 327 13.07 10.37 23.36
C ALA A 327 13.18 10.53 24.89
N ASN A 328 13.87 9.64 25.59
CA ASN A 328 13.92 9.57 27.06
C ASN A 328 12.53 9.50 27.75
N VAL A 329 11.59 8.79 27.13
CA VAL A 329 10.23 8.58 27.64
C VAL A 329 10.12 7.20 28.31
N PRO A 330 9.77 7.12 29.60
CA PRO A 330 9.61 5.83 30.27
C PRO A 330 8.30 5.12 29.84
N LEU A 331 8.43 3.96 29.20
CA LEU A 331 7.30 3.11 28.78
C LEU A 331 7.26 1.76 29.52
N ALA A 332 7.06 1.77 30.84
CA ALA A 332 7.08 0.54 31.66
C ALA A 332 6.08 -0.52 31.16
N VAL A 333 4.82 -0.14 30.93
CA VAL A 333 3.78 -1.05 30.41
C VAL A 333 4.11 -1.51 28.98
N GLY A 334 4.61 -0.59 28.15
CA GLY A 334 4.99 -0.93 26.77
C GLY A 334 6.12 -1.97 26.73
N ARG A 335 7.14 -1.82 27.57
CA ARG A 335 8.25 -2.80 27.69
C ARG A 335 7.73 -4.17 28.07
N CYS A 336 6.83 -4.25 29.05
CA CYS A 336 6.22 -5.52 29.46
C CYS A 336 5.51 -6.22 28.29
N VAL A 337 4.76 -5.46 27.48
CA VAL A 337 4.06 -6.01 26.30
C VAL A 337 5.04 -6.47 25.23
N GLU A 338 6.05 -5.67 24.90
CA GLU A 338 7.06 -6.06 23.92
C GLU A 338 7.84 -7.30 24.38
N GLU A 339 8.25 -7.37 25.65
CA GLU A 339 8.91 -8.52 26.26
C GLU A 339 8.06 -9.78 26.23
N THR A 340 6.73 -9.64 26.34
CA THR A 340 5.79 -10.76 26.22
C THR A 340 5.70 -11.27 24.78
N TYR A 341 5.65 -10.37 23.80
CA TYR A 341 5.57 -10.73 22.38
C TYR A 341 6.89 -11.23 21.79
N ARG A 342 8.03 -10.80 22.33
CA ARG A 342 9.38 -11.16 21.84
C ARG A 342 9.64 -12.66 21.70
N PRO A 343 9.38 -13.51 22.72
CA PRO A 343 9.54 -14.96 22.56
C PRO A 343 8.52 -15.57 21.59
N LEU A 344 7.30 -15.03 21.51
CA LEU A 344 6.25 -15.53 20.61
C LEU A 344 6.63 -15.28 19.14
N ALA A 345 7.15 -14.09 18.84
CA ALA A 345 7.64 -13.73 17.51
C ALA A 345 8.77 -14.66 17.01
N ARG A 346 9.58 -15.19 17.93
CA ARG A 346 10.67 -16.14 17.61
C ARG A 346 10.19 -17.59 17.55
N SER A 347 8.97 -17.88 18.02
CA SER A 347 8.41 -19.23 18.00
C SER A 347 8.02 -19.63 16.58
N LYS A 348 8.36 -20.86 16.19
CA LYS A 348 7.83 -21.47 14.95
C LYS A 348 6.32 -21.71 15.02
N GLU A 349 5.80 -21.90 16.23
CA GLU A 349 4.39 -22.18 16.49
C GLU A 349 3.54 -20.90 16.43
N PHE A 350 4.02 -19.79 16.98
CA PHE A 350 3.22 -18.57 17.15
C PHE A 350 3.62 -17.41 16.22
N GLY A 351 4.87 -17.36 15.77
CA GLY A 351 5.41 -16.17 15.12
C GLY A 351 4.71 -15.78 13.82
N ASP A 352 4.21 -16.76 13.06
CA ASP A 352 3.51 -16.56 11.77
C ASP A 352 1.98 -16.56 11.91
N ARG A 353 1.46 -16.68 13.13
CA ARG A 353 0.02 -16.57 13.46
C ARG A 353 -0.31 -15.14 13.87
N ASP A 354 -1.58 -14.76 13.79
CA ASP A 354 -2.07 -13.44 14.21
C ASP A 354 -1.65 -13.11 15.64
N PHE A 355 -1.32 -11.85 15.91
CA PHE A 355 -0.86 -11.39 17.22
C PHE A 355 -1.86 -11.64 18.37
N SER A 356 -3.14 -11.88 18.07
CA SER A 356 -4.13 -12.29 19.08
C SER A 356 -3.86 -13.71 19.62
N VAL A 357 -2.97 -14.49 19.00
CA VAL A 357 -2.53 -15.83 19.46
C VAL A 357 -1.87 -15.81 20.84
N ILE A 358 -1.55 -14.61 21.35
CA ILE A 358 -1.11 -14.43 22.74
C ILE A 358 -2.05 -15.10 23.74
N TYR A 359 -3.36 -15.18 23.46
CA TYR A 359 -4.32 -15.89 24.31
C TYR A 359 -4.03 -17.40 24.42
N GLU A 360 -3.72 -18.08 23.33
CA GLU A 360 -3.28 -19.48 23.38
C GLU A 360 -1.91 -19.62 24.05
N ALA A 361 -1.03 -18.65 23.83
CA ALA A 361 0.31 -18.68 24.38
C ALA A 361 0.36 -18.50 25.91
N LEU A 362 -0.71 -18.05 26.56
CA LEU A 362 -0.77 -17.85 28.02
C LEU A 362 -0.33 -19.09 28.81
N ASP A 363 -0.79 -20.29 28.41
CA ASP A 363 -0.44 -21.54 29.09
C ASP A 363 1.04 -21.91 28.90
N SER A 364 1.62 -21.53 27.76
CA SER A 364 3.04 -21.72 27.45
C SER A 364 3.93 -20.70 28.16
N LEU A 365 3.41 -19.49 28.42
CA LEU A 365 4.08 -18.45 29.19
C LEU A 365 4.07 -18.76 30.69
N ALA A 366 2.98 -19.31 31.23
CA ALA A 366 2.86 -19.70 32.63
C ALA A 366 3.87 -20.77 33.07
N ARG A 367 4.29 -21.67 32.15
CA ARG A 367 5.26 -22.74 32.44
C ARG A 367 6.72 -22.28 32.47
N ARG A 368 7.00 -21.01 32.16
CA ARG A 368 8.37 -20.44 32.12
C ARG A 368 8.71 -19.53 33.30
N GLN A 369 7.74 -19.26 34.17
CA GLN A 369 7.93 -18.65 35.49
C GLN A 369 8.15 -19.76 36.52
#